data_AF-A0A6C0LUI8-F1
#
_entry.id   AF-A0A6C0LUI8-F1
#
_cell.length_a   1.000
_cell.length_b   1.000
_cell.length_c   1.000
_cell.angle_alpha   90.00
_cell.angle_beta   90.00
_cell.angle_gamma   90.00
#
_symmetry.space_group_name_H-M   'P 1'
#
loop_
_entity.id
_entity.type
_entity.pdbx_description
1 polymer ?
#
loop_
_entity_poly.entity_id
_entity_poly.type
_entity_poly.pdbx_seq_one_letter_code
_entity_poly.pdbx_strand_id
1 'polypeptide(L)'
;MIFSDKTLKHLLIWNFIAGTCNLAMAVVTGVVGNLNLRPDLYNVQAEFTGMADAYMLAPTNHVYGTFPITALMIATFIISAVFNYGNIMLWPNAYYSKLEKGCSPFRWTDVFFSTTLLTGCVAFASGMRDINQLVLVSGLSVTVTSLLYLTDVYLKPKDDVDAWKEESFVMRAKPHLISVIPFTFMWVMLFMTFFNGPSCVAPNWLWATFIIFFILSIANFLPQVYQVAMPPSLYVKGEFKYITLTTFTKVLIGILLVSSALGKTDFNSAVVKSDPSGCLAYPPPPAAPPSPPPPPSEPTPPPPAPPP
;
A
#
# COMPACT_ATOMS: atom_id res chain seq x y z
N MET A 1 -38.46 -0.01 8.16
CA MET A 1 -37.24 -0.67 7.66
C MET A 1 -37.05 -0.23 6.21
N ILE A 2 -35.94 0.43 5.87
CA ILE A 2 -35.76 1.09 4.54
C ILE A 2 -35.47 0.07 3.42
N PHE A 3 -35.03 -1.14 3.76
CA PHE A 3 -34.58 -2.15 2.80
C PHE A 3 -35.47 -3.39 2.80
N SER A 4 -35.53 -4.09 1.67
CA SER A 4 -36.19 -5.40 1.59
C SER A 4 -35.30 -6.52 2.15
N ASP A 5 -35.90 -7.48 2.85
CA ASP A 5 -35.22 -8.65 3.42
C ASP A 5 -34.36 -9.40 2.39
N LYS A 6 -34.85 -9.48 1.14
CA LYS A 6 -34.12 -10.10 0.04
C LYS A 6 -32.80 -9.37 -0.23
N THR A 7 -32.80 -8.04 -0.27
CA THR A 7 -31.59 -7.24 -0.55
C THR A 7 -30.57 -7.42 0.57
N LEU A 8 -31.02 -7.43 1.82
CA LEU A 8 -30.17 -7.62 2.98
C LEU A 8 -29.51 -9.01 3.00
N LYS A 9 -30.29 -10.06 2.69
CA LYS A 9 -29.77 -11.43 2.59
C LYS A 9 -28.67 -11.55 1.53
N HIS A 10 -28.83 -10.92 0.38
CA HIS A 10 -27.80 -10.93 -0.67
C HIS A 10 -26.52 -10.21 -0.20
N LEU A 11 -26.64 -9.09 0.52
CA LEU A 11 -25.49 -8.37 1.07
C LEU A 11 -24.70 -9.23 2.06
N LEU A 12 -25.37 -10.03 2.89
CA LEU A 12 -24.70 -10.92 3.84
C LEU A 12 -23.99 -12.07 3.18
N ILE A 13 -24.64 -12.72 2.20
CA ILE A 13 -23.99 -13.74 1.37
C ILE A 13 -22.74 -13.14 0.71
N TRP A 14 -22.82 -11.88 0.28
CA TRP A 14 -21.70 -11.23 -0.36
C TRP A 14 -20.55 -10.89 0.60
N ASN A 15 -20.85 -10.40 1.80
CA ASN A 15 -19.82 -10.26 2.85
C ASN A 15 -19.16 -11.62 3.14
N PHE A 16 -19.91 -12.71 3.17
CA PHE A 16 -19.34 -14.04 3.42
C PHE A 16 -18.39 -14.46 2.29
N ILE A 17 -18.80 -14.30 1.04
CA ILE A 17 -17.97 -14.59 -0.14
C ILE A 17 -16.70 -13.72 -0.11
N ALA A 18 -16.85 -12.41 0.10
CA ALA A 18 -15.72 -11.48 0.17
C ALA A 18 -14.75 -11.83 1.31
N GLY A 19 -15.27 -12.16 2.50
CA GLY A 19 -14.47 -12.61 3.63
C GLY A 19 -13.71 -13.89 3.32
N THR A 20 -14.36 -14.85 2.65
CA THR A 20 -13.74 -16.12 2.23
C THR A 20 -12.65 -15.89 1.20
N CYS A 21 -12.87 -15.05 0.19
CA CYS A 21 -11.87 -14.72 -0.83
C CYS A 21 -10.62 -14.07 -0.21
N ASN A 22 -10.80 -13.08 0.67
CA ASN A 22 -9.68 -12.44 1.36
C ASN A 22 -8.95 -13.44 2.26
N LEU A 23 -9.66 -14.26 3.04
CA LEU A 23 -9.03 -15.27 3.89
C LEU A 23 -8.24 -16.30 3.07
N ALA A 24 -8.80 -16.79 1.97
CA ALA A 24 -8.10 -17.69 1.06
C ALA A 24 -6.82 -17.05 0.51
N MET A 25 -6.87 -15.78 0.12
CA MET A 25 -5.68 -15.04 -0.32
C MET A 25 -4.65 -14.84 0.79
N ALA A 26 -5.07 -14.62 2.04
CA ALA A 26 -4.16 -14.57 3.18
C ALA A 26 -3.40 -15.90 3.34
N VAL A 27 -4.12 -17.03 3.25
CA VAL A 27 -3.53 -18.38 3.33
C VAL A 27 -2.57 -18.62 2.16
N VAL A 28 -3.00 -18.34 0.93
CA VAL A 28 -2.15 -18.50 -0.27
C VAL A 28 -0.88 -17.65 -0.14
N THR A 29 -1.01 -16.39 0.28
CA THR A 29 0.15 -15.51 0.49
C THR A 29 1.07 -16.01 1.59
N GLY A 30 0.53 -16.58 2.68
CA GLY A 30 1.31 -17.16 3.76
C GLY A 30 2.03 -18.47 3.41
N VAL A 31 1.45 -19.26 2.52
CA VAL A 31 2.03 -20.55 2.07
C VAL A 31 3.03 -20.36 0.94
N VAL A 32 2.72 -19.51 -0.04
CA VAL A 32 3.53 -19.30 -1.25
C VAL A 32 4.53 -18.17 -1.07
N GLY A 33 4.18 -17.14 -0.30
CA GLY A 33 5.02 -15.98 -0.07
C GLY A 33 6.16 -16.29 0.91
N ASN A 34 7.30 -15.67 0.66
CA ASN A 34 8.45 -15.71 1.54
C ASN A 34 8.24 -14.72 2.70
N LEU A 35 7.92 -15.23 3.91
CA LEU A 35 7.76 -14.41 5.12
C LEU A 35 9.07 -13.75 5.60
N ASN A 36 10.22 -14.26 5.15
CA ASN A 36 11.54 -13.70 5.44
C ASN A 36 11.94 -12.62 4.42
N LEU A 37 11.12 -12.36 3.40
CA LEU A 37 11.35 -11.27 2.44
C LEU A 37 11.18 -9.92 3.15
N ARG A 38 12.32 -9.34 3.53
CA ARG A 38 12.41 -8.10 4.29
C ARG A 38 13.45 -7.16 3.67
N PRO A 39 13.18 -6.58 2.50
CA PRO A 39 14.16 -5.72 1.83
C PRO A 39 14.37 -4.42 2.61
N ASP A 40 15.54 -3.82 2.42
CA ASP A 40 15.94 -2.61 3.13
C ASP A 40 15.00 -1.44 2.86
N LEU A 41 14.81 -0.66 3.91
CA LEU A 41 14.09 0.59 3.95
C LEU A 41 15.10 1.67 4.29
N TYR A 42 15.12 2.75 3.52
CA TYR A 42 16.06 3.85 3.70
C TYR A 42 15.39 5.05 4.37
N ASN A 43 16.22 5.92 4.93
CA ASN A 43 15.86 7.28 5.30
C ASN A 43 16.93 8.22 4.74
N VAL A 44 16.51 9.25 4.02
CA VAL A 44 17.42 10.29 3.54
C VAL A 44 17.80 11.21 4.70
N GLN A 45 19.09 11.29 5.00
CA GLN A 45 19.64 12.26 5.94
C GLN A 45 20.54 13.24 5.21
N ALA A 46 20.63 14.46 5.72
CA ALA A 46 21.55 15.46 5.18
C ALA A 46 22.85 15.40 6.00
N GLU A 47 23.94 15.01 5.35
CA GLU A 47 25.27 14.98 5.97
C GLU A 47 26.11 16.17 5.50
N PHE A 48 26.93 16.70 6.41
CA PHE A 48 27.91 17.71 6.05
C PHE A 48 29.09 17.04 5.34
N THR A 49 29.22 17.27 4.04
CA THR A 49 30.40 16.84 3.30
C THR A 49 31.46 17.93 3.35
N GLY A 50 32.67 17.57 3.79
CA GLY A 50 33.80 18.50 3.82
C GLY A 50 34.37 18.73 2.43
N MET A 51 34.25 19.94 1.90
CA MET A 51 35.21 20.50 0.95
C MET A 51 36.06 21.53 1.67
N ALA A 52 37.31 21.69 1.23
CA ALA A 52 38.36 22.47 1.91
C ALA A 52 37.92 23.88 2.37
N ASP A 53 36.96 24.50 1.69
CA ASP A 53 36.55 25.89 1.91
C ASP A 53 35.04 26.13 2.08
N ALA A 54 34.19 25.09 2.12
CA ALA A 54 32.73 25.25 2.30
C ALA A 54 32.03 24.01 2.88
N TYR A 55 31.05 24.25 3.77
CA TYR A 55 30.11 23.21 4.21
C TYR A 55 29.01 23.06 3.16
N MET A 56 28.85 21.84 2.62
CA MET A 56 27.70 21.47 1.79
C MET A 56 26.91 20.38 2.52
N LEU A 57 25.59 20.53 2.57
CA LEU A 57 24.68 19.46 2.98
C LEU A 57 24.36 18.61 1.75
N ALA A 58 24.72 17.33 1.80
CA ALA A 58 24.41 16.36 0.75
C ALA A 58 23.44 15.29 1.27
N PRO A 59 22.43 14.88 0.48
CA PRO A 59 21.54 13.80 0.89
C PRO A 59 22.26 12.44 0.81
N THR A 60 22.23 11.68 1.89
CA THR A 60 22.75 10.32 1.99
C THR A 60 21.64 9.35 2.41
N ASN A 61 21.59 8.18 1.78
CA ASN A 61 20.63 7.14 2.12
C ASN A 61 21.20 6.26 3.22
N HIS A 62 20.52 6.21 4.37
CA HIS A 62 20.86 5.29 5.46
C HIS A 62 19.82 4.19 5.56
N VAL A 63 20.26 2.95 5.77
CA VAL A 63 19.35 1.85 6.10
C VAL A 63 18.70 2.17 7.45
N TYR A 64 17.39 2.40 7.42
CA TYR A 64 16.57 2.67 8.61
C TYR A 64 16.05 1.36 9.22
N GLY A 65 15.73 0.39 8.36
CA GLY A 65 15.18 -0.89 8.78
C GLY A 65 14.80 -1.75 7.59
N THR A 66 13.84 -2.65 7.78
CA THR A 66 13.39 -3.57 6.73
C THR A 66 11.89 -3.50 6.54
N PHE A 67 11.40 -3.72 5.32
CA PHE A 67 9.98 -3.69 4.99
C PHE A 67 9.41 -5.12 4.79
N PRO A 68 8.60 -5.64 5.72
CA PRO A 68 8.10 -7.02 5.66
C PRO A 68 6.88 -7.17 4.73
N ILE A 69 7.09 -6.93 3.42
CA ILE A 69 6.01 -6.82 2.43
C ILE A 69 5.05 -8.02 2.41
N THR A 70 5.55 -9.26 2.51
CA THR A 70 4.71 -10.46 2.52
C THR A 70 3.77 -10.47 3.72
N ALA A 71 4.27 -10.12 4.91
CA ALA A 71 3.46 -10.07 6.13
C ALA A 71 2.41 -8.96 6.07
N LEU A 72 2.75 -7.79 5.50
CA LEU A 72 1.81 -6.68 5.32
C LEU A 72 0.71 -7.01 4.31
N MET A 73 1.01 -7.76 3.26
CA MET A 73 0.00 -8.27 2.33
C MET A 73 -0.93 -9.29 3.00
N ILE A 74 -0.42 -10.19 3.83
CA ILE A 74 -1.26 -11.10 4.64
C ILE A 74 -2.17 -10.31 5.58
N ALA A 75 -1.61 -9.31 6.28
CA ALA A 75 -2.38 -8.45 7.17
C ALA A 75 -3.51 -7.71 6.43
N THR A 76 -3.23 -7.19 5.22
CA THR A 76 -4.23 -6.55 4.35
C THR A 76 -5.44 -7.45 4.14
N PHE A 77 -5.21 -8.72 3.80
CA PHE A 77 -6.27 -9.69 3.57
C PHE A 77 -7.01 -10.10 4.84
N ILE A 78 -6.28 -10.34 5.94
CA ILE A 78 -6.88 -10.72 7.22
C ILE A 78 -7.79 -9.61 7.73
N ILE A 79 -7.36 -8.35 7.67
CA ILE A 79 -8.18 -7.21 8.11
C ILE A 79 -9.50 -7.18 7.35
N SER A 80 -9.46 -7.26 6.01
CA SER A 80 -10.69 -7.28 5.21
C SER A 80 -11.56 -8.51 5.48
N ALA A 81 -10.96 -9.68 5.71
CA ALA A 81 -11.72 -10.87 6.08
C ALA A 81 -12.43 -10.71 7.43
N VAL A 82 -11.74 -10.15 8.44
CA VAL A 82 -12.31 -9.87 9.76
C VAL A 82 -13.50 -8.93 9.68
N PHE A 83 -13.41 -7.84 8.90
CA PHE A 83 -14.54 -6.91 8.77
C PHE A 83 -15.73 -7.52 8.03
N ASN A 84 -15.48 -8.27 6.95
CA ASN A 84 -16.53 -8.95 6.21
C ASN A 84 -17.25 -10.02 7.06
N TYR A 85 -16.52 -10.88 7.76
CA TYR A 85 -17.13 -11.83 8.68
C TYR A 85 -17.74 -11.15 9.90
N GLY A 86 -17.12 -10.08 10.41
CA GLY A 86 -17.62 -9.30 11.53
C GLY A 86 -18.98 -8.68 11.25
N ASN A 87 -19.21 -8.15 10.04
CA ASN A 87 -20.50 -7.64 9.58
C ASN A 87 -21.61 -8.70 9.61
N ILE A 88 -21.25 -9.98 9.56
CA ILE A 88 -22.19 -11.11 9.57
C ILE A 88 -22.36 -11.68 10.97
N MET A 89 -21.27 -11.83 11.72
CA MET A 89 -21.21 -12.63 12.95
C MET A 89 -21.02 -11.78 14.21
N LEU A 90 -20.12 -10.80 14.20
CA LEU A 90 -19.67 -10.11 15.41
C LEU A 90 -20.52 -8.88 15.74
N TRP A 91 -20.92 -8.11 14.72
CA TRP A 91 -21.69 -6.87 14.91
C TRP A 91 -22.82 -6.68 13.87
N PRO A 92 -23.60 -7.71 13.51
CA PRO A 92 -24.64 -7.60 12.48
C PRO A 92 -25.68 -6.51 12.80
N ASN A 93 -26.12 -6.42 14.06
CA ASN A 93 -27.10 -5.41 14.49
C ASN A 93 -26.57 -3.98 14.32
N ALA A 94 -25.31 -3.74 14.68
CA ALA A 94 -24.68 -2.44 14.50
C ALA A 94 -24.46 -2.14 13.01
N TYR A 95 -24.07 -3.14 12.21
CA TYR A 95 -23.92 -3.02 10.77
C TYR A 95 -25.23 -2.57 10.12
N TYR A 96 -26.33 -3.29 10.37
CA TYR A 96 -27.66 -2.95 9.83
C TYR A 96 -28.13 -1.56 10.27
N SER A 97 -28.03 -1.24 11.56
CA SER A 97 -28.43 0.07 12.07
C SER A 97 -27.70 1.23 11.39
N LYS A 98 -26.44 1.01 10.99
CA LYS A 98 -25.66 2.03 10.25
C LYS A 98 -26.04 2.09 8.78
N LEU A 99 -26.25 0.93 8.13
CA LEU A 99 -26.73 0.89 6.75
C LEU A 99 -28.08 1.59 6.58
N GLU A 100 -29.01 1.42 7.52
CA GLU A 100 -30.30 2.12 7.52
C GLU A 100 -30.14 3.64 7.59
N LYS A 101 -29.06 4.11 8.20
CA LYS A 101 -28.70 5.54 8.27
C LYS A 101 -27.88 6.00 7.06
N GLY A 102 -27.76 5.17 6.01
CA GLY A 102 -27.02 5.52 4.79
C GLY A 102 -25.51 5.65 5.01
N CYS A 103 -24.92 4.86 5.92
CA CYS A 103 -23.51 4.95 6.26
C CYS A 103 -22.92 3.57 6.60
N SER A 104 -21.68 3.30 6.19
CA SER A 104 -20.99 2.04 6.48
C SER A 104 -19.63 2.28 7.15
N PRO A 105 -19.62 2.59 8.47
CA PRO A 105 -18.37 2.86 9.19
C PRO A 105 -17.44 1.64 9.18
N PHE A 106 -17.99 0.42 9.26
CA PHE A 106 -17.22 -0.81 9.23
C PHE A 106 -16.45 -1.00 7.92
N ARG A 107 -17.07 -0.68 6.77
CA ARG A 107 -16.39 -0.68 5.48
C ARG A 107 -15.26 0.35 5.46
N TRP A 108 -15.49 1.55 5.95
CA TRP A 108 -14.45 2.58 5.96
C TRP A 108 -13.31 2.24 6.90
N THR A 109 -13.57 1.60 8.04
CA THR A 109 -12.50 1.12 8.93
C THR A 109 -11.69 0.00 8.27
N ASP A 110 -12.33 -0.96 7.59
CA ASP A 110 -11.60 -1.94 6.77
C ASP A 110 -10.71 -1.22 5.75
N VAL A 111 -11.31 -0.42 4.87
CA VAL A 111 -10.61 0.26 3.77
C VAL A 111 -9.49 1.16 4.30
N PHE A 112 -9.69 1.83 5.43
CA PHE A 112 -8.70 2.69 6.06
C PHE A 112 -7.42 1.91 6.37
N PHE A 113 -7.51 0.72 6.95
CA PHE A 113 -6.32 -0.06 7.26
C PHE A 113 -5.83 -0.88 6.06
N SER A 114 -6.73 -1.65 5.45
CA SER A 114 -6.36 -2.61 4.41
C SER A 114 -5.92 -1.94 3.11
N THR A 115 -6.60 -0.89 2.65
CA THR A 115 -6.19 -0.18 1.42
C THR A 115 -4.91 0.62 1.65
N THR A 116 -4.69 1.18 2.84
CA THR A 116 -3.43 1.86 3.15
C THR A 116 -2.25 0.89 3.17
N LEU A 117 -2.40 -0.28 3.79
CA LEU A 117 -1.37 -1.33 3.73
C LEU A 117 -1.11 -1.80 2.30
N LEU A 118 -2.16 -2.04 1.51
CA LEU A 118 -2.05 -2.42 0.10
C LEU A 118 -1.32 -1.35 -0.71
N THR A 119 -1.67 -0.07 -0.51
CA THR A 119 -1.04 1.07 -1.19
C THR A 119 0.44 1.13 -0.84
N GLY A 120 0.80 0.97 0.44
CA GLY A 120 2.19 0.93 0.88
C GLY A 120 2.97 -0.24 0.27
N CYS A 121 2.36 -1.43 0.18
CA CYS A 121 2.98 -2.59 -0.46
C CYS A 121 3.22 -2.38 -1.95
N VAL A 122 2.26 -1.81 -2.68
CA VAL A 122 2.43 -1.48 -4.11
C VAL A 122 3.45 -0.36 -4.29
N ALA A 123 3.42 0.69 -3.47
CA ALA A 123 4.41 1.77 -3.49
C ALA A 123 5.84 1.23 -3.29
N PHE A 124 6.02 0.37 -2.30
CA PHE A 124 7.30 -0.29 -2.04
C PHE A 124 7.69 -1.21 -3.20
N ALA A 125 6.74 -1.98 -3.75
CA ALA A 125 7.03 -2.85 -4.89
C ALA A 125 7.46 -2.06 -6.13
N SER A 126 6.92 -0.85 -6.30
CA SER A 126 7.28 0.12 -7.34
C SER A 126 8.64 0.79 -7.16
N GLY A 127 9.35 0.53 -6.06
CA GLY A 127 10.69 1.06 -5.82
C GLY A 127 10.74 2.23 -4.83
N MET A 128 9.63 2.63 -4.21
CA MET A 128 9.70 3.57 -3.08
C MET A 128 10.36 2.87 -1.89
N ARG A 129 11.60 3.26 -1.59
CA ARG A 129 12.38 2.67 -0.49
C ARG A 129 12.58 3.62 0.69
N ASP A 130 12.33 4.92 0.52
CA ASP A 130 12.42 5.90 1.60
C ASP A 130 11.20 5.83 2.54
N ILE A 131 11.44 5.79 3.85
CA ILE A 131 10.39 5.70 4.87
C ILE A 131 9.46 6.91 4.84
N ASN A 132 9.97 8.12 4.63
CA ASN A 132 9.16 9.33 4.66
C ASN A 132 8.22 9.36 3.46
N GLN A 133 8.68 8.92 2.29
CA GLN A 133 7.84 8.76 1.10
C GLN A 133 6.71 7.75 1.32
N LEU A 134 7.01 6.60 1.92
CA LEU A 134 6.01 5.57 2.22
C LEU A 134 4.99 6.04 3.26
N VAL A 135 5.45 6.76 4.29
CA VAL A 135 4.56 7.40 5.28
C VAL A 135 3.66 8.43 4.62
N LEU A 136 4.20 9.27 3.74
CA LEU A 136 3.44 10.30 3.04
C LEU A 136 2.38 9.69 2.11
N VAL A 137 2.73 8.69 1.30
CA VAL A 137 1.78 7.98 0.42
C VAL A 137 0.70 7.28 1.25
N SER A 138 1.07 6.66 2.37
CA SER A 138 0.11 6.03 3.29
C SER A 138 -0.82 7.07 3.94
N GLY A 139 -0.28 8.21 4.35
CA GLY A 139 -1.06 9.33 4.90
C GLY A 139 -2.04 9.93 3.88
N LEU A 140 -1.65 10.04 2.62
CA LEU A 140 -2.55 10.44 1.54
C LEU A 140 -3.67 9.42 1.32
N SER A 141 -3.36 8.13 1.33
CA SER A 141 -4.35 7.04 1.25
C SER A 141 -5.38 7.09 2.40
N VAL A 142 -4.89 7.31 3.63
CA VAL A 142 -5.73 7.54 4.82
C VAL A 142 -6.62 8.78 4.66
N THR A 143 -6.05 9.87 4.13
CA THR A 143 -6.77 11.13 3.92
C THR A 143 -7.90 10.96 2.90
N VAL A 144 -7.62 10.30 1.77
CA VAL A 144 -8.64 9.95 0.77
C VAL A 144 -9.77 9.17 1.42
N THR A 145 -9.45 8.09 2.14
CA THR A 145 -10.44 7.23 2.78
C THR A 145 -11.29 7.99 3.79
N SER A 146 -10.67 8.86 4.57
CA SER A 146 -11.36 9.68 5.59
C SER A 146 -12.33 10.68 4.96
N LEU A 147 -11.96 11.30 3.84
CA LEU A 147 -12.82 12.22 3.09
C LEU A 147 -13.99 11.48 2.42
N LEU A 148 -13.75 10.27 1.93
CA LEU A 148 -14.83 9.43 1.40
C LEU A 148 -15.79 8.97 2.52
N TYR A 149 -15.29 8.63 3.71
CA TYR A 149 -16.14 8.41 4.88
C TYR A 149 -16.95 9.66 5.26
N LEU A 150 -16.32 10.83 5.23
CA LEU A 150 -17.01 12.10 5.49
C LEU A 150 -18.15 12.34 4.48
N THR A 151 -18.01 11.84 3.24
CA THR A 151 -19.09 11.88 2.24
C THR A 151 -20.31 11.08 2.75
N ASP A 152 -20.13 9.87 3.27
CA ASP A 152 -21.24 9.10 3.86
C ASP A 152 -21.87 9.82 5.06
N VAL A 153 -21.06 10.50 5.88
CA VAL A 153 -21.58 11.27 7.01
C VAL A 153 -22.42 12.45 6.54
N TYR A 154 -22.03 13.10 5.45
CA TYR A 154 -22.73 14.25 4.87
C TYR A 154 -24.00 13.84 4.13
N LEU A 155 -24.00 12.66 3.49
CA LEU A 155 -25.13 12.10 2.74
C LEU A 155 -26.22 11.46 3.60
N LYS A 156 -26.04 11.40 4.92
CA LYS A 156 -27.03 10.78 5.82
C LYS A 156 -28.40 11.40 5.56
N PRO A 157 -29.47 10.59 5.48
CA PRO A 157 -30.82 11.12 5.39
C PRO A 157 -31.03 12.11 6.54
N LYS A 158 -31.31 13.37 6.20
CA LYS A 158 -31.93 14.30 7.15
C LYS A 158 -33.34 13.76 7.41
N ASP A 159 -34.01 14.24 8.45
CA ASP A 159 -35.36 13.76 8.83
C ASP A 159 -36.39 13.86 7.69
N ASP A 160 -36.04 14.59 6.62
CA ASP A 160 -36.80 14.75 5.38
C ASP A 160 -36.08 14.16 4.15
N VAL A 161 -36.74 13.25 3.44
CA VAL A 161 -36.25 12.63 2.18
C VAL A 161 -36.27 13.62 1.02
N ASP A 162 -37.14 14.62 1.05
CA ASP A 162 -37.21 15.65 0.00
C ASP A 162 -36.01 16.60 0.09
N ALA A 163 -35.46 16.82 1.30
CA ALA A 163 -34.21 17.55 1.48
C ALA A 163 -33.01 16.91 0.74
N TRP A 164 -32.99 15.59 0.53
CA TRP A 164 -31.95 14.94 -0.28
C TRP A 164 -32.10 15.26 -1.78
N LYS A 165 -33.34 15.43 -2.28
CA LYS A 165 -33.61 15.74 -3.69
C LYS A 165 -33.32 17.21 -4.01
N GLU A 166 -33.54 18.10 -3.05
CA GLU A 166 -33.30 19.54 -3.19
C GLU A 166 -31.80 19.88 -3.22
N GLU A 167 -30.97 19.08 -2.56
CA GLU A 167 -29.53 19.32 -2.54
C GLU A 167 -28.87 18.91 -3.86
N SER A 168 -28.11 19.85 -4.46
CA SER A 168 -27.42 19.60 -5.72
C SER A 168 -26.37 18.48 -5.59
N PHE A 169 -26.10 17.78 -6.70
CA PHE A 169 -25.09 16.72 -6.73
C PHE A 169 -23.72 17.20 -6.22
N VAL A 170 -23.29 18.41 -6.61
CA VAL A 170 -21.97 18.95 -6.24
C VAL A 170 -21.85 19.17 -4.73
N MET A 171 -22.91 19.66 -4.08
CA MET A 171 -22.90 19.87 -2.63
C MET A 171 -22.84 18.54 -1.88
N ARG A 172 -23.62 17.56 -2.33
CA ARG A 172 -23.59 16.18 -1.81
C ARG A 172 -22.24 15.49 -2.03
N ALA A 173 -21.60 15.75 -3.16
CA ALA A 173 -20.31 15.17 -3.54
C ALA A 173 -19.10 15.92 -2.95
N LYS A 174 -19.28 17.03 -2.22
CA LYS A 174 -18.18 17.93 -1.86
C LYS A 174 -16.98 17.23 -1.20
N PRO A 175 -17.15 16.39 -0.16
CA PRO A 175 -15.98 15.72 0.45
C PRO A 175 -15.33 14.72 -0.51
N HIS A 176 -16.12 14.04 -1.36
CA HIS A 176 -15.63 13.16 -2.40
C HIS A 176 -14.79 13.92 -3.44
N LEU A 177 -15.25 15.08 -3.92
CA LEU A 177 -14.50 15.91 -4.86
C LEU A 177 -13.19 16.42 -4.24
N ILE A 178 -13.20 16.82 -2.97
CA ILE A 178 -11.98 17.20 -2.24
C ILE A 178 -11.01 16.02 -2.12
N SER A 179 -11.51 14.79 -1.97
CA SER A 179 -10.66 13.58 -1.90
C SER A 179 -9.86 13.29 -3.17
N VAL A 180 -10.28 13.82 -4.32
CA VAL A 180 -9.53 13.71 -5.59
C VAL A 180 -8.17 14.40 -5.49
N ILE A 181 -8.03 15.45 -4.68
CA ILE A 181 -6.77 16.18 -4.50
C ILE A 181 -5.68 15.28 -3.88
N PRO A 182 -5.82 14.76 -2.64
CA PRO A 182 -4.81 13.87 -2.06
C PRO A 182 -4.63 12.59 -2.88
N PHE A 183 -5.69 12.08 -3.52
CA PHE A 183 -5.59 10.96 -4.46
C PHE A 183 -4.64 11.27 -5.63
N THR A 184 -4.78 12.45 -6.23
CA THR A 184 -3.94 12.88 -7.36
C THR A 184 -2.49 13.04 -6.92
N PHE A 185 -2.22 13.70 -5.79
CA PHE A 185 -0.86 13.82 -5.25
C PHE A 185 -0.21 12.47 -4.98
N MET A 186 -0.97 11.54 -4.38
CA MET A 186 -0.51 10.17 -4.10
C MET A 186 -0.07 9.47 -5.39
N TRP A 187 -0.89 9.53 -6.45
CA TRP A 187 -0.55 8.92 -7.72
C TRP A 187 0.57 9.63 -8.47
N VAL A 188 0.63 10.97 -8.44
CA VAL A 188 1.76 11.71 -9.01
C VAL A 188 3.08 11.27 -8.38
N MET A 189 3.13 11.15 -7.05
CA MET A 189 4.32 10.63 -6.37
C MET A 189 4.69 9.22 -6.83
N LEU A 190 3.70 8.33 -6.93
CA LEU A 190 3.90 6.97 -7.41
C LEU A 190 4.41 6.90 -8.85
N PHE A 191 3.84 7.70 -9.76
CA PHE A 191 4.32 7.80 -11.13
C PHE A 191 5.74 8.37 -11.20
N MET A 192 6.07 9.37 -10.38
CA MET A 192 7.42 9.94 -10.33
C MET A 192 8.48 8.90 -9.92
N THR A 193 8.14 7.91 -9.10
CA THR A 193 9.08 6.82 -8.79
C THR A 193 9.45 6.00 -10.03
N PHE A 194 8.53 5.81 -10.98
CA PHE A 194 8.80 5.11 -12.24
C PHE A 194 9.54 5.99 -13.25
N PHE A 195 9.22 7.28 -13.33
CA PHE A 195 9.78 8.17 -14.35
C PHE A 195 11.13 8.80 -13.97
N ASN A 196 11.41 8.96 -12.67
CA ASN A 196 12.66 9.56 -12.17
C ASN A 196 13.67 8.52 -11.66
N GLY A 197 13.32 7.23 -11.68
CA GLY A 197 14.25 6.15 -11.35
C GLY A 197 15.33 5.96 -12.43
N PRO A 198 16.46 5.29 -12.13
CA PRO A 198 17.42 4.89 -13.14
C PRO A 198 16.69 4.08 -14.21
N SER A 199 16.96 4.38 -15.48
CA SER A 199 16.31 3.87 -16.70
C SER A 199 16.46 2.35 -16.95
N CYS A 200 16.69 1.56 -15.89
CA CYS A 200 16.49 0.13 -15.88
C CYS A 200 14.99 -0.12 -16.10
N VAL A 201 14.64 -0.74 -17.23
CA VAL A 201 13.26 -1.06 -17.60
C VAL A 201 12.60 -1.82 -16.45
N ALA A 202 11.72 -1.15 -15.70
CA ALA A 202 10.95 -1.80 -14.65
C ALA A 202 10.30 -3.08 -15.20
N PRO A 203 10.36 -4.22 -14.50
CA PRO A 203 9.84 -5.47 -15.03
C PRO A 203 8.38 -5.34 -15.47
N ASN A 204 8.00 -6.01 -16.57
CA ASN A 204 6.63 -5.90 -17.11
C ASN A 204 5.54 -6.25 -16.08
N TRP A 205 5.81 -7.19 -15.17
CA TRP A 205 4.88 -7.54 -14.09
C TRP A 205 4.61 -6.35 -13.15
N LEU A 206 5.62 -5.51 -12.92
CA LEU A 206 5.52 -4.35 -12.04
C LEU A 206 4.67 -3.27 -12.71
N TRP A 207 4.91 -2.97 -13.99
CA TRP A 207 4.04 -2.10 -14.78
C TRP A 207 2.59 -2.59 -14.81
N ALA A 208 2.39 -3.89 -15.04
CA ALA A 208 1.06 -4.48 -15.05
C ALA A 208 0.36 -4.31 -13.69
N THR A 209 1.04 -4.66 -12.60
CA THR A 209 0.51 -4.50 -11.23
C THR A 209 0.17 -3.05 -10.94
N PHE A 210 1.07 -2.13 -11.29
CA PHE A 210 0.93 -0.71 -11.04
C PHE A 210 -0.25 -0.08 -11.80
N ILE A 211 -0.34 -0.32 -13.12
CA ILE A 211 -1.41 0.23 -13.96
C ILE A 211 -2.76 -0.40 -13.63
N ILE A 212 -2.80 -1.71 -13.38
CA ILE A 212 -4.04 -2.37 -12.92
C ILE A 212 -4.47 -1.78 -11.57
N PHE A 213 -3.55 -1.58 -10.64
CA PHE A 213 -3.87 -0.95 -9.36
C PHE A 213 -4.37 0.48 -9.52
N PHE A 214 -3.79 1.26 -10.44
CA PHE A 214 -4.26 2.60 -10.76
C PHE A 214 -5.70 2.62 -11.28
N ILE A 215 -5.99 1.80 -12.29
CA ILE A 215 -7.32 1.69 -12.89
C ILE A 215 -8.34 1.25 -11.83
N LEU A 216 -7.99 0.26 -11.00
CA LEU A 216 -8.87 -0.22 -9.95
C LEU A 216 -9.06 0.80 -8.83
N SER A 217 -8.03 1.58 -8.50
CA SER A 217 -8.13 2.64 -7.51
C SER A 217 -9.09 3.74 -7.96
N ILE A 218 -9.06 4.11 -9.24
CA ILE A 218 -10.07 5.00 -9.84
C ILE A 218 -11.44 4.33 -9.81
N ALA A 219 -11.54 3.06 -10.22
CA ALA A 219 -12.81 2.35 -10.24
C ALA A 219 -13.46 2.30 -8.83
N ASN A 220 -12.68 2.17 -7.76
CA ASN A 220 -13.17 2.17 -6.38
C ASN A 220 -13.83 3.49 -5.93
N PHE A 221 -13.72 4.58 -6.69
CA PHE A 221 -14.49 5.80 -6.47
C PHE A 221 -15.92 5.69 -7.02
N LEU A 222 -16.16 4.85 -8.03
CA LEU A 222 -17.46 4.73 -8.71
C LEU A 222 -18.60 4.30 -7.78
N PRO A 223 -18.42 3.36 -6.84
CA PRO A 223 -19.46 3.04 -5.87
C PRO A 223 -19.86 4.25 -5.00
N GLN A 224 -18.93 5.14 -4.62
CA GLN A 224 -19.28 6.38 -3.90
C GLN A 224 -20.10 7.31 -4.78
N VAL A 225 -19.67 7.52 -6.03
CA VAL A 225 -20.39 8.38 -6.98
C VAL A 225 -21.82 7.87 -7.15
N TYR A 226 -22.00 6.55 -7.23
CA TYR A 226 -23.32 5.93 -7.24
C TYR A 226 -24.11 6.23 -5.95
N GLN A 227 -23.49 6.13 -4.77
CA GLN A 227 -24.16 6.45 -3.49
C GLN A 227 -24.52 7.93 -3.33
N VAL A 228 -23.73 8.85 -3.89
CA VAL A 228 -24.02 10.28 -3.93
C VAL A 228 -25.17 10.59 -4.90
N ALA A 229 -25.20 9.92 -6.06
CA ALA A 229 -26.16 10.18 -7.12
C ALA A 229 -27.54 9.56 -6.86
N MET A 230 -27.62 8.49 -6.08
CA MET A 230 -28.84 7.70 -5.87
C MET A 230 -29.45 7.96 -4.49
N PRO A 231 -30.78 7.84 -4.36
CA PRO A 231 -31.46 8.07 -3.09
C PRO A 231 -30.94 7.12 -2.00
N PRO A 232 -30.96 7.52 -0.71
CA PRO A 232 -30.46 6.71 0.39
C PRO A 232 -31.13 5.33 0.53
N SER A 233 -32.35 5.16 0.02
CA SER A 233 -33.03 3.85 -0.05
C SER A 233 -32.28 2.79 -0.87
N LEU A 234 -31.38 3.21 -1.75
CA LEU A 234 -30.54 2.33 -2.57
C LEU A 234 -29.11 2.19 -2.03
N TYR A 235 -28.83 2.70 -0.82
CA TYR A 235 -27.50 2.68 -0.23
C TYR A 235 -26.88 1.28 -0.17
N VAL A 236 -27.68 0.25 0.17
CA VAL A 236 -27.24 -1.15 0.22
C VAL A 236 -26.75 -1.67 -1.14
N LYS A 237 -27.32 -1.19 -2.25
CA LYS A 237 -26.81 -1.55 -3.59
C LYS A 237 -25.43 -0.92 -3.85
N GLY A 238 -25.20 0.28 -3.33
CA GLY A 238 -23.88 0.91 -3.34
C GLY A 238 -22.87 0.14 -2.49
N GLU A 239 -23.28 -0.28 -1.30
CA GLU A 239 -22.45 -1.08 -0.39
C GLU A 239 -22.04 -2.42 -1.03
N PHE A 240 -22.97 -3.10 -1.70
CA PHE A 240 -22.68 -4.31 -2.47
C PHE A 240 -21.59 -4.07 -3.52
N LYS A 241 -21.72 -3.00 -4.33
CA LYS A 241 -20.70 -2.64 -5.34
C LYS A 241 -19.35 -2.35 -4.71
N TYR A 242 -19.36 -1.72 -3.54
CA TYR A 242 -18.16 -1.39 -2.79
C TYR A 242 -17.40 -2.64 -2.33
N ILE A 243 -18.11 -3.58 -1.69
CA ILE A 243 -17.52 -4.84 -1.22
C ILE A 243 -16.96 -5.63 -2.40
N THR A 244 -17.70 -5.70 -3.52
CA THR A 244 -17.23 -6.37 -4.75
C THR A 244 -15.91 -5.79 -5.24
N LEU A 245 -15.87 -4.48 -5.45
CA LEU A 245 -14.75 -3.85 -6.13
C LEU A 245 -13.49 -3.78 -5.26
N THR A 246 -13.67 -3.52 -3.96
CA THR A 246 -12.55 -3.52 -3.01
C THR A 246 -11.97 -4.93 -2.80
N THR A 247 -12.81 -5.95 -2.73
CA THR A 247 -12.37 -7.36 -2.67
C THR A 247 -11.65 -7.76 -3.95
N PHE A 248 -12.26 -7.48 -5.10
CA PHE A 248 -11.65 -7.77 -6.40
C PHE A 248 -10.28 -7.12 -6.54
N THR A 249 -10.16 -5.86 -6.11
CA THR A 249 -8.90 -5.11 -6.14
C THR A 249 -7.83 -5.78 -5.29
N LYS A 250 -8.14 -6.08 -4.03
CA LYS A 250 -7.19 -6.74 -3.12
C LYS A 250 -6.74 -8.09 -3.64
N VAL A 251 -7.69 -8.93 -4.05
CA VAL A 251 -7.42 -10.27 -4.56
C VAL A 251 -6.56 -10.22 -5.82
N LEU A 252 -6.93 -9.41 -6.82
CA LEU A 252 -6.17 -9.33 -8.06
C LEU A 252 -4.76 -8.80 -7.85
N ILE A 253 -4.60 -7.72 -7.08
CA ILE A 253 -3.27 -7.16 -6.79
C ILE A 253 -2.43 -8.15 -5.98
N GLY A 254 -3.01 -8.83 -4.99
CA GLY A 254 -2.25 -9.84 -4.26
C GLY A 254 -1.86 -11.04 -5.11
N ILE A 255 -2.70 -11.50 -6.04
CA ILE A 255 -2.31 -12.56 -7.00
C ILE A 255 -1.09 -12.10 -7.79
N LEU A 256 -1.11 -10.88 -8.34
CA LEU A 256 0.00 -10.33 -9.13
C LEU A 256 1.29 -10.19 -8.32
N LEU A 257 1.20 -9.73 -7.07
CA LEU A 257 2.37 -9.59 -6.20
C LEU A 257 2.92 -10.95 -5.76
N VAL A 258 2.05 -11.89 -5.38
CA VAL A 258 2.44 -13.26 -4.97
C VAL A 258 3.12 -14.00 -6.10
N SER A 259 2.53 -13.98 -7.30
CA SER A 259 3.06 -14.71 -8.45
C SER A 259 4.41 -14.17 -8.94
N SER A 260 4.66 -12.87 -8.72
CA SER A 260 5.79 -12.17 -9.36
C SER A 260 6.95 -11.93 -8.39
N ALA A 261 6.66 -11.45 -7.18
CA ALA A 261 7.67 -10.93 -6.26
C ALA A 261 7.69 -11.63 -4.90
N LEU A 262 6.54 -11.88 -4.28
CA LEU A 262 6.53 -12.30 -2.86
C LEU A 262 7.02 -13.73 -2.65
N GLY A 263 6.92 -14.62 -3.64
CA GLY A 263 7.46 -15.98 -3.57
C GLY A 263 8.97 -16.08 -3.82
N LYS A 264 9.68 -14.97 -4.01
CA LYS A 264 11.12 -14.96 -4.34
C LYS A 264 12.00 -14.86 -3.10
N THR A 265 13.24 -15.32 -3.23
CA THR A 265 14.26 -15.25 -2.16
C THR A 265 14.80 -13.84 -1.98
N ASP A 266 14.91 -13.07 -3.07
CA ASP A 266 15.28 -11.66 -3.07
C ASP A 266 14.29 -10.86 -3.93
N PHE A 267 13.86 -9.70 -3.44
CA PHE A 267 12.98 -8.80 -4.19
C PHE A 267 13.63 -8.35 -5.50
N ASN A 268 14.95 -8.18 -5.52
CA ASN A 268 15.71 -7.81 -6.71
C ASN A 268 15.86 -8.99 -7.71
N SER A 269 15.71 -10.23 -7.25
CA SER A 269 15.70 -11.40 -8.16
C SER A 269 14.44 -11.48 -9.03
N ALA A 270 13.40 -10.68 -8.72
CA ALA A 270 12.22 -10.50 -9.57
C ALA A 270 12.47 -9.53 -10.74
N VAL A 271 13.65 -8.90 -10.80
CA VAL A 271 14.11 -8.12 -11.97
C VAL A 271 14.64 -9.11 -12.99
N VAL A 272 13.88 -9.33 -14.06
CA VAL A 272 14.36 -10.07 -15.24
C VAL A 272 15.62 -9.34 -15.70
N LYS A 273 16.74 -10.07 -15.87
CA LYS A 273 18.00 -9.54 -16.40
C LYS A 273 17.73 -8.86 -17.76
N SER A 274 17.42 -7.56 -17.76
CA SER A 274 17.54 -6.73 -18.93
C SER A 274 19.04 -6.59 -19.19
N ASP A 275 19.45 -7.01 -20.37
CA ASP A 275 20.81 -6.93 -20.95
C ASP A 275 21.82 -6.10 -20.13
N PRO A 276 22.91 -6.72 -19.61
CA PRO A 276 23.92 -6.06 -18.77
C PRO A 276 24.67 -4.92 -19.47
N SER A 277 24.44 -4.69 -20.76
CA SER A 277 25.02 -3.58 -21.51
C SER A 277 24.34 -2.22 -21.24
N GLY A 278 23.13 -2.18 -20.66
CA GLY A 278 22.37 -0.94 -20.46
C GLY A 278 22.17 -0.48 -19.02
N CYS A 279 22.39 -1.35 -18.04
CA CYS A 279 22.23 -1.03 -16.62
C CYS A 279 23.61 -1.02 -15.97
N LEU A 280 24.08 0.16 -15.57
CA LEU A 280 25.28 0.29 -14.74
C LEU A 280 25.15 -0.72 -13.60
N ALA A 281 26.07 -1.68 -13.57
CA ALA A 281 26.28 -2.52 -12.41
C ALA A 281 26.26 -1.60 -11.19
N TYR A 282 25.47 -1.96 -10.16
CA TYR A 282 25.68 -1.39 -8.84
C TYR A 282 27.20 -1.33 -8.63
N PRO A 283 27.77 -0.17 -8.25
CA PRO A 283 29.19 -0.14 -7.92
C PRO A 283 29.41 -1.28 -6.92
N PRO A 284 30.40 -2.16 -7.17
CA PRO A 284 30.68 -3.22 -6.22
C PRO A 284 30.81 -2.58 -4.83
N PRO A 285 30.34 -3.25 -3.76
CA PRO A 285 30.48 -2.73 -2.42
C PRO A 285 31.91 -2.20 -2.23
N PRO A 286 32.10 -1.01 -1.63
CA PRO A 286 33.41 -0.41 -1.50
C PRO A 286 34.38 -1.45 -0.98
N ALA A 287 35.49 -1.63 -1.69
CA ALA A 287 36.51 -2.59 -1.32
C ALA A 287 36.82 -2.41 0.17
N ALA A 288 36.86 -3.52 0.91
CA ALA A 288 37.23 -3.49 2.32
C ALA A 288 38.48 -2.61 2.46
N PRO A 289 38.51 -1.68 3.44
CA PRO A 289 39.68 -0.83 3.64
C PRO A 289 40.92 -1.73 3.72
N PRO A 290 42.02 -1.36 3.04
CA PRO A 290 43.22 -2.18 3.00
C PRO A 290 43.61 -2.51 4.45
N SER A 291 43.85 -3.80 4.69
CA SER A 291 44.33 -4.28 5.98
C SER A 291 45.48 -3.38 6.43
N PRO A 292 45.51 -2.94 7.70
CA PRO A 292 46.65 -2.18 8.20
C PRO A 292 47.94 -2.96 7.90
N PRO A 293 49.00 -2.26 7.46
CA PRO A 293 50.26 -2.91 7.14
C PRO A 293 50.69 -3.77 8.33
N PRO A 294 51.22 -4.98 8.08
CA PRO A 294 51.71 -5.82 9.16
C PRO A 294 52.70 -5.02 10.01
N PRO A 295 52.66 -5.16 11.34
CA PRO A 295 53.61 -4.48 12.21
C PRO A 295 55.04 -4.79 11.73
N PRO A 296 55.95 -3.80 11.77
CA PRO A 296 57.33 -4.00 11.36
C PRO A 296 57.90 -5.20 12.12
N SER A 297 58.45 -6.16 11.37
CA SER A 297 59.13 -7.33 11.92
C SER A 297 60.18 -6.86 12.94
N GLU A 298 60.12 -7.40 14.15
CA GLU A 298 61.11 -7.11 15.19
C GLU A 298 62.52 -7.30 14.62
N PRO A 299 63.45 -6.37 14.92
CA PRO A 299 64.83 -6.48 14.47
C PRO A 299 65.43 -7.78 15.00
N THR A 300 65.91 -8.61 14.07
CA THR A 300 66.60 -9.86 14.36
C THR A 300 67.71 -9.64 15.39
N PRO A 301 67.77 -10.41 16.49
CA PRO A 301 68.82 -10.25 17.47
C PRO A 301 70.20 -10.47 16.83
N PRO A 302 71.22 -9.69 17.22
CA PRO A 302 72.57 -9.88 16.70
C PRO A 302 73.09 -11.29 17.05
N PRO A 303 73.90 -11.90 16.16
CA PRO A 303 74.45 -13.22 16.39
C PRO A 303 75.31 -13.23 17.66
N PRO A 304 75.28 -14.31 18.45
CA PRO A 304 76.04 -14.41 19.68
C PRO A 304 77.53 -14.28 19.41
N ALA A 305 78.20 -13.46 20.22
CA ALA A 305 79.63 -13.23 20.10
C ALA A 305 80.41 -14.54 20.27
N PRO A 306 81.45 -14.78 19.46
CA PRO A 306 82.27 -15.97 19.56
C PRO A 306 82.99 -16.01 20.93
N PRO A 307 83.05 -17.20 21.56
CA PRO A 307 83.67 -17.37 22.87
C PRO A 307 85.20 -17.13 22.82
N PRO A 308 85.78 -16.68 23.95
CA PRO A 308 87.21 -16.38 24.08
C PRO A 308 88.11 -17.62 24.02
#